data_AF-A0A7C1KZD7-F1
#
_entry.id   AF-A0A7C1KZD7-F1
#
_cell.length_a   1.000
_cell.length_b   1.000
_cell.length_c   1.000
_cell.angle_alpha   90.00
_cell.angle_beta   90.00
_cell.angle_gamma   90.00
#
_symmetry.space_group_name_H-M   'P 1'
#
loop_
_entity.id
_entity.type
_entity.pdbx_description
1 polymer ?
#
loop_
_entity_poly.entity_id
_entity_poly.type
_entity_poly.pdbx_seq_one_letter_code
_entity_poly.pdbx_strand_id
1 'polypeptide(L)'
;MKTRKQFLWFVIILGVLLFFTNCASTKTPLPTDNIDELVGTWINSDYSFRAQKVVVEPDGIYLMYKKIEDTTYTLGTGTLKLIEKWADSKGNIYCKIRSDQPSHPVYELDKISNAGTVLEYIQDYKEYPTEIDPNNLRYRIYYRQ
;
A
#
# COMPACT_ATOMS: atom_id res chain seq x y z
N MET A 1 22.78 -0.10 57.17
CA MET A 1 22.01 -1.08 56.37
C MET A 1 20.98 -0.42 55.43
N LYS A 2 21.32 0.70 54.75
CA LYS A 2 20.38 1.51 53.92
C LYS A 2 20.74 1.56 52.42
N THR A 3 21.79 0.87 51.98
CA THR A 3 22.39 1.04 50.64
C THR A 3 21.96 0.01 49.60
N ARG A 4 21.38 -1.14 50.00
CA ARG A 4 21.01 -2.22 49.06
C ARG A 4 19.71 -1.98 48.28
N LYS A 5 18.78 -1.17 48.78
CA LYS A 5 17.48 -0.93 48.13
C LYS A 5 17.53 0.11 46.99
N GLN A 6 18.49 1.04 47.01
CA GLN A 6 18.60 2.07 45.97
C GLN A 6 19.27 1.55 44.68
N PHE A 7 20.13 0.52 44.78
CA PHE A 7 20.80 -0.06 43.62
C PHE A 7 19.85 -0.88 42.72
N LEU A 8 18.83 -1.50 43.30
CA LEU A 8 17.88 -2.35 42.57
C LEU A 8 16.91 -1.55 41.68
N TRP A 9 16.58 -0.31 42.07
CA TRP A 9 15.71 0.57 41.28
C TRP A 9 16.37 1.10 40.01
N PHE A 10 17.68 1.35 40.04
CA PHE A 10 18.44 1.82 38.86
C PHE A 10 18.54 0.75 37.76
N VAL A 11 18.65 -0.53 38.12
CA VAL A 11 18.72 -1.63 37.14
C VAL A 11 17.37 -1.84 36.43
N ILE A 12 16.26 -1.63 37.12
CA ILE A 12 14.92 -1.75 36.52
C ILE A 12 14.65 -0.59 35.55
N ILE A 13 15.05 0.64 35.88
CA ILE A 13 14.86 1.81 35.00
C ILE A 13 15.73 1.70 33.74
N LEU A 14 16.96 1.18 33.84
CA LEU A 14 17.83 0.95 32.68
C LEU A 14 17.32 -0.20 31.78
N GLY A 15 16.68 -1.22 32.37
CA GLY A 15 16.06 -2.33 31.62
C GLY A 15 14.80 -1.92 30.84
N VAL A 16 14.02 -0.95 31.33
CA VAL A 16 12.82 -0.43 30.64
C VAL A 16 13.18 0.52 29.49
N LEU A 17 14.31 1.23 29.57
CA LEU A 17 14.77 2.15 28.52
C LEU A 17 15.31 1.46 27.25
N LEU A 18 15.57 0.15 27.28
CA LEU A 18 16.07 -0.61 26.12
C LEU A 18 14.97 -1.21 25.24
N PHE A 19 13.69 -1.10 25.62
CA PHE A 19 12.57 -1.62 24.83
C PHE A 19 11.95 -0.62 23.84
N PHE A 20 12.46 0.61 23.78
CA PHE A 20 12.05 1.62 22.80
C PHE A 20 13.12 1.83 21.72
N THR A 21 13.85 0.78 21.33
CA THR A 21 14.49 0.79 20.01
C THR A 21 13.37 0.75 18.99
N ASN A 22 12.94 1.95 18.63
CA ASN A 22 12.03 2.26 17.55
C ASN A 22 12.55 1.50 16.32
N CYS A 23 12.00 0.30 16.07
CA CYS A 23 12.23 -0.46 14.85
C CYS A 23 11.61 0.36 13.73
N ALA A 24 12.33 1.39 13.29
CA ALA A 24 12.05 2.09 12.06
C ALA A 24 12.03 0.99 10.99
N SER A 25 10.82 0.67 10.52
CA SER A 25 10.61 -0.42 9.58
C SER A 25 11.53 -0.19 8.39
N THR A 26 12.56 -1.01 8.27
CA THR A 26 13.57 -0.87 7.24
C THR A 26 12.91 -1.05 5.90
N LYS A 27 12.94 -0.02 5.06
CA LYS A 27 12.53 -0.12 3.67
C LYS A 27 13.61 -0.88 2.91
N THR A 28 13.26 -2.02 2.33
CA THR A 28 14.15 -2.78 1.45
C THR A 28 13.81 -2.42 0.01
N PRO A 29 14.65 -1.67 -0.73
CA PRO A 29 14.37 -1.33 -2.12
C PRO A 29 14.25 -2.59 -2.99
N LEU A 30 13.34 -2.56 -3.96
CA LEU A 30 13.15 -3.62 -4.95
C LEU A 30 13.39 -3.06 -6.37
N PRO A 31 13.68 -3.92 -7.37
CA PRO A 31 13.76 -3.50 -8.77
C PRO A 31 12.49 -2.78 -9.23
N THR A 32 12.60 -1.71 -10.01
CA THR A 32 11.47 -0.88 -10.47
C THR A 32 11.18 -1.04 -11.96
N ASP A 33 11.71 -2.09 -12.58
CA ASP A 33 11.67 -2.37 -14.01
C ASP A 33 10.34 -2.98 -14.48
N ASN A 34 9.54 -3.52 -13.56
CA ASN A 34 8.23 -4.08 -13.85
C ASN A 34 7.21 -3.80 -12.72
N ILE A 35 5.94 -4.03 -13.06
CA ILE A 35 4.78 -3.89 -12.17
C ILE A 35 4.12 -5.23 -11.89
N ASP A 36 4.87 -6.33 -11.99
CA ASP A 36 4.31 -7.70 -12.01
C ASP A 36 3.42 -7.99 -10.80
N GLU A 37 3.72 -7.41 -9.64
CA GLU A 37 2.94 -7.59 -8.43
C GLU A 37 1.57 -6.93 -8.50
N LEU A 38 1.37 -5.92 -9.35
CA LEU A 38 0.09 -5.26 -9.60
C LEU A 38 -0.73 -5.94 -10.70
N VAL A 39 -0.07 -6.66 -11.62
CA VAL A 39 -0.74 -7.33 -12.76
C VAL A 39 -1.77 -8.33 -12.28
N GLY A 40 -2.94 -8.35 -12.93
CA GLY A 40 -4.02 -9.28 -12.65
C GLY A 40 -5.36 -8.61 -12.41
N THR A 41 -6.30 -9.37 -11.86
CA THR A 41 -7.65 -8.89 -11.56
C THR A 41 -7.83 -8.71 -10.06
N TRP A 42 -8.29 -7.53 -9.67
CA TRP A 42 -8.52 -7.10 -8.31
C TRP A 42 -10.00 -6.75 -8.13
N ILE A 43 -10.65 -7.33 -7.12
CA ILE A 43 -12.08 -7.19 -6.90
C ILE A 43 -12.43 -6.75 -5.47
N ASN A 44 -13.52 -6.01 -5.33
CA ASN A 44 -14.16 -5.72 -4.06
C ASN A 44 -15.66 -5.56 -4.28
N SER A 45 -16.43 -6.60 -3.91
CA SER A 45 -17.89 -6.64 -4.05
C SER A 45 -18.61 -5.66 -3.13
N ASP A 46 -17.97 -5.21 -2.05
CA ASP A 46 -18.60 -4.36 -1.04
C ASP A 46 -18.72 -2.91 -1.52
N TYR A 47 -18.05 -2.54 -2.62
CA TYR A 47 -18.18 -1.23 -3.22
C TYR A 47 -19.48 -1.04 -3.98
N SER A 48 -20.28 -0.07 -3.55
CA SER A 48 -21.50 0.35 -4.24
C SER A 48 -21.25 1.46 -5.27
N PHE A 49 -20.47 2.49 -4.90
CA PHE A 49 -20.24 3.67 -5.74
C PHE A 49 -18.89 3.68 -6.46
N ARG A 50 -17.95 2.83 -6.04
CA ARG A 50 -16.60 2.71 -6.63
C ARG A 50 -16.57 1.61 -7.69
N ALA A 51 -15.43 1.44 -8.35
CA ALA A 51 -15.20 0.28 -9.21
C ALA A 51 -15.16 -0.98 -8.34
N GLN A 52 -15.91 -2.01 -8.70
CA GLN A 52 -15.84 -3.30 -7.99
C GLN A 52 -14.75 -4.20 -8.56
N LYS A 53 -14.27 -3.94 -9.77
CA LYS A 53 -13.22 -4.70 -10.42
C LYS A 53 -12.23 -3.77 -11.11
N VAL A 54 -10.95 -4.02 -10.91
CA VAL A 54 -9.82 -3.39 -11.57
C VAL A 54 -8.98 -4.49 -12.20
N VAL A 55 -8.72 -4.38 -13.49
CA VAL A 55 -7.80 -5.27 -14.21
C VAL A 55 -6.56 -4.47 -14.55
N VAL A 56 -5.38 -4.97 -14.19
CA VAL A 56 -4.09 -4.38 -14.55
C VAL A 56 -3.38 -5.33 -15.51
N GLU A 57 -3.07 -4.82 -16.69
CA GLU A 57 -2.38 -5.53 -17.75
C GLU A 57 -0.85 -5.47 -17.58
N PRO A 58 -0.08 -6.40 -18.18
CA PRO A 58 1.38 -6.44 -18.03
C PRO A 58 2.12 -5.16 -18.47
N ASP A 59 1.52 -4.37 -19.36
CA ASP A 59 2.08 -3.10 -19.84
C ASP A 59 1.71 -1.89 -18.94
N GLY A 60 1.00 -2.13 -17.84
CA GLY A 60 0.57 -1.11 -16.89
C GLY A 60 -0.72 -0.40 -17.27
N ILE A 61 -1.41 -0.80 -18.33
CA ILE A 61 -2.78 -0.35 -18.56
C ILE A 61 -3.66 -0.91 -17.44
N TYR A 62 -4.48 -0.04 -16.84
CA TYR A 62 -5.52 -0.48 -15.91
C TYR A 62 -6.91 -0.17 -16.46
N LEU A 63 -7.85 -1.06 -16.17
CA LEU A 63 -9.24 -1.01 -16.62
C LEU A 63 -10.16 -1.09 -15.40
N MET A 64 -11.06 -0.11 -15.24
CA MET A 64 -12.00 -0.05 -14.12
C MET A 64 -13.43 -0.40 -14.56
N TYR A 65 -14.01 -1.38 -13.85
CA TYR A 65 -15.34 -1.91 -14.11
C TYR A 65 -16.29 -1.55 -12.96
N LYS A 66 -17.53 -1.22 -13.29
CA LYS A 66 -18.52 -0.83 -12.28
C LYS A 66 -18.88 -2.03 -11.40
N LYS A 67 -19.07 -3.21 -11.99
CA LYS A 67 -19.36 -4.47 -11.32
C LYS A 67 -18.33 -5.53 -11.64
N ILE A 68 -18.29 -6.59 -10.83
CA ILE A 68 -17.38 -7.72 -11.03
C ILE A 68 -17.70 -8.46 -12.34
N GLU A 69 -18.97 -8.61 -12.67
CA GLU A 69 -19.45 -9.38 -13.82
C GLU A 69 -19.37 -8.61 -15.15
N ASP A 70 -19.14 -7.29 -15.10
CA ASP A 70 -19.09 -6.46 -16.30
C ASP A 70 -17.96 -6.91 -17.24
N THR A 71 -18.25 -7.07 -18.52
CA THR A 71 -17.26 -7.44 -19.54
C THR A 71 -16.64 -6.24 -20.25
N THR A 72 -17.24 -5.06 -20.10
CA THR A 72 -16.74 -3.79 -20.64
C THR A 72 -16.37 -2.86 -19.50
N TYR A 73 -15.20 -2.22 -19.58
CA TYR A 73 -14.78 -1.23 -18.58
C TYR A 73 -15.61 0.04 -18.79
N THR A 74 -16.33 0.47 -17.75
CA THR A 74 -17.28 1.59 -17.85
C THR A 74 -16.87 2.80 -17.02
N LEU A 75 -15.93 2.64 -16.09
CA LEU A 75 -15.58 3.70 -15.14
C LEU A 75 -14.32 4.47 -15.53
N GLY A 76 -13.40 3.83 -16.24
CA GLY A 76 -12.21 4.51 -16.73
C GLY A 76 -11.06 3.57 -17.01
N THR A 77 -10.02 4.15 -17.59
CA THR A 77 -8.75 3.52 -17.90
C THR A 77 -7.63 4.55 -17.82
N GLY A 78 -6.40 4.08 -17.65
CA GLY A 78 -5.19 4.87 -17.68
C GLY A 78 -3.97 3.96 -17.67
N THR A 79 -2.79 4.54 -17.48
CA THR A 79 -1.53 3.80 -17.42
C THR A 79 -0.83 4.05 -16.09
N LEU A 80 -0.43 2.97 -15.42
CA LEU A 80 0.36 3.00 -14.20
C LEU A 80 1.84 3.14 -14.54
N LYS A 81 2.52 4.08 -13.89
CA LYS A 81 3.97 4.26 -13.94
C LYS A 81 4.57 4.05 -12.57
N LEU A 82 5.35 2.98 -12.42
CA LEU A 82 6.07 2.70 -11.18
C LEU A 82 7.23 3.67 -11.01
N ILE A 83 7.26 4.33 -9.85
CA ILE A 83 8.29 5.33 -9.51
C ILE A 83 9.27 4.75 -8.49
N GLU A 84 8.76 4.03 -7.51
CA GLU A 84 9.56 3.42 -6.44
C GLU A 84 8.85 2.15 -5.97
N LYS A 85 9.63 1.11 -5.64
CA LYS A 85 9.12 -0.15 -5.08
C LYS A 85 10.00 -0.58 -3.91
N TRP A 86 9.39 -0.98 -2.80
CA TRP A 86 10.12 -1.47 -1.64
C TRP A 86 9.29 -2.48 -0.84
N ALA A 87 9.94 -3.31 -0.03
CA ALA A 87 9.29 -4.17 0.94
C ALA A 87 9.41 -3.61 2.36
N ASP A 88 8.40 -3.85 3.19
CA ASP A 88 8.47 -3.66 4.65
C ASP A 88 9.04 -4.91 5.36
N SER A 89 9.22 -4.84 6.68
CA SER A 89 9.74 -5.96 7.47
C SER A 89 8.80 -7.17 7.55
N LYS A 90 7.56 -7.04 7.09
CA LYS A 90 6.55 -8.11 7.04
C LYS A 90 6.44 -8.72 5.63
N GLY A 91 7.25 -8.24 4.68
CA GLY A 91 7.22 -8.66 3.29
C GLY A 91 6.09 -8.05 2.47
N ASN A 92 5.34 -7.08 3.00
CA ASN A 92 4.39 -6.34 2.17
C ASN A 92 5.16 -5.46 1.18
N ILE A 93 4.69 -5.42 -0.05
CA ILE A 93 5.29 -4.64 -1.12
C ILE A 93 4.57 -3.31 -1.17
N TYR A 94 5.32 -2.22 -1.19
CA TYR A 94 4.84 -0.88 -1.39
C TYR A 94 5.29 -0.39 -2.76
N CYS A 95 4.37 0.24 -3.49
CA CYS A 95 4.65 0.84 -4.78
C CYS A 95 4.23 2.31 -4.73
N LYS A 96 5.14 3.20 -5.15
CA LYS A 96 4.83 4.59 -5.43
C LYS A 96 4.52 4.71 -6.91
N ILE A 97 3.29 5.07 -7.25
CA ILE A 97 2.79 4.99 -8.61
C ILE A 97 2.28 6.35 -9.06
N ARG A 98 2.56 6.70 -10.32
CA ARG A 98 1.84 7.75 -11.02
C ARG A 98 0.89 7.09 -12.02
N SER A 99 -0.39 7.34 -11.86
CA SER A 99 -1.43 6.91 -12.79
C SER A 99 -1.72 8.06 -13.77
N ASP A 100 -1.41 7.86 -15.05
CA ASP A 100 -1.72 8.82 -16.10
C ASP A 100 -3.14 8.56 -16.61
N GLN A 101 -4.09 9.36 -16.13
CA GLN A 101 -5.49 9.33 -16.55
C GLN A 101 -5.73 10.40 -17.63
N PRO A 102 -6.78 10.28 -18.46
CA PRO A 102 -7.06 11.24 -19.54
C PRO A 102 -7.20 12.69 -19.08
N SER A 103 -7.69 12.94 -17.86
CA SER A 103 -7.94 14.29 -17.34
C SER A 103 -6.75 14.92 -16.62
N HIS A 104 -6.03 14.14 -15.82
CA HIS A 104 -4.88 14.58 -15.04
C HIS A 104 -4.15 13.34 -14.47
N PRO A 105 -2.85 13.47 -14.14
CA PRO A 105 -2.18 12.43 -13.38
C PRO A 105 -2.79 12.29 -11.98
N VAL A 106 -2.64 11.11 -11.41
CA VAL A 106 -2.96 10.78 -10.02
C VAL A 106 -1.74 10.14 -9.38
N TYR A 107 -1.48 10.49 -8.12
CA TYR A 107 -0.34 10.01 -7.36
C TYR A 107 -0.83 9.01 -6.33
N GLU A 108 -0.29 7.80 -6.37
CA GLU A 108 -0.79 6.67 -5.59
C GLU A 108 0.34 6.09 -4.73
N LEU A 109 -0.04 5.66 -3.53
CA LEU A 109 0.75 4.77 -2.70
C LEU A 109 -0.03 3.48 -2.55
N ASP A 110 0.55 2.42 -3.11
CA ASP A 110 -0.04 1.09 -3.12
C ASP A 110 0.71 0.22 -2.14
N LYS A 111 -0.02 -0.70 -1.52
CA LYS A 111 0.49 -1.71 -0.60
C LYS A 111 -0.14 -3.05 -0.98
N ILE A 112 0.69 -3.99 -1.38
CA ILE A 112 0.32 -5.36 -1.68
C ILE A 112 0.76 -6.23 -0.49
N SER A 113 -0.17 -7.02 0.05
CA SER A 113 0.15 -7.97 1.11
C SER A 113 1.28 -8.92 0.70
N ASN A 114 2.07 -9.41 1.66
CA ASN A 114 3.13 -10.41 1.39
C ASN A 114 2.63 -11.64 0.60
N ALA A 115 1.37 -12.05 0.79
CA ALA A 115 0.77 -13.16 0.05
C ALA A 115 0.37 -12.81 -1.40
N GLY A 116 0.46 -11.54 -1.81
CA GLY A 116 0.03 -11.05 -3.12
C GLY A 116 -1.50 -11.04 -3.31
N THR A 117 -2.29 -11.18 -2.25
CA THR A 117 -3.75 -11.38 -2.34
C THR A 117 -4.59 -10.16 -1.98
N VAL A 118 -4.03 -9.18 -1.26
CA VAL A 118 -4.70 -7.93 -0.90
C VAL A 118 -3.92 -6.76 -1.48
N LEU A 119 -4.62 -5.88 -2.20
CA LEU A 119 -4.13 -4.59 -2.66
C LEU A 119 -4.87 -3.49 -1.89
N GLU A 120 -4.13 -2.70 -1.14
CA GLU A 120 -4.58 -1.45 -0.55
C GLU A 120 -3.92 -0.30 -1.30
N TYR A 121 -4.65 0.76 -1.61
CA TYR A 121 -4.03 1.98 -2.12
C TYR A 121 -4.76 3.23 -1.66
N ILE A 122 -4.03 4.33 -1.68
CA ILE A 122 -4.55 5.67 -1.45
C ILE A 122 -4.00 6.58 -2.54
N GLN A 123 -4.84 7.50 -3.01
CA GLN A 123 -4.52 8.38 -4.11
C GLN A 123 -4.67 9.85 -3.73
N ASP A 124 -3.87 10.71 -4.34
CA ASP A 124 -3.99 12.16 -4.27
C ASP A 124 -3.70 12.82 -5.64
N TYR A 125 -4.23 14.02 -5.86
CA TYR A 125 -4.16 14.73 -7.14
C TYR A 125 -3.02 15.76 -7.21
N LYS A 126 -2.30 15.99 -6.10
CA LYS A 126 -1.26 17.02 -5.97
C LYS A 126 0.10 16.42 -5.62
N GLU A 127 0.13 15.46 -4.71
CA GLU A 127 1.38 14.88 -4.21
C GLU A 127 1.24 13.39 -3.91
N TYR A 128 2.37 12.69 -3.72
CA TYR A 128 2.33 11.28 -3.35
C TYR A 128 1.96 11.13 -1.86
N PRO A 129 0.95 10.30 -1.54
CA PRO A 129 0.68 9.93 -0.16
C PRO A 129 1.91 9.26 0.48
N THR A 130 2.10 9.49 1.77
CA THR A 130 3.24 8.95 2.54
C THR A 130 2.87 7.76 3.40
N GLU A 131 1.57 7.54 3.64
CA GLU A 131 1.04 6.45 4.45
C GLU A 131 -0.31 5.95 3.90
N ILE A 132 -0.63 4.69 4.20
CA ILE A 132 -1.94 4.10 3.93
C ILE A 132 -2.85 4.37 5.13
N ASP A 133 -3.83 5.27 4.97
CA ASP A 133 -4.87 5.54 5.98
C ASP A 133 -6.24 5.00 5.52
N PRO A 134 -6.76 3.92 6.14
CA PRO A 134 -8.06 3.35 5.81
C PRO A 134 -9.25 4.30 6.00
N ASN A 135 -9.09 5.37 6.79
CA ASN A 135 -10.16 6.35 7.03
C ASN A 135 -10.22 7.42 5.93
N ASN A 136 -9.22 7.48 5.04
CA ASN A 136 -9.19 8.47 3.97
C ASN A 136 -10.27 8.16 2.91
N LEU A 137 -11.02 9.18 2.46
CA LEU A 137 -12.06 9.00 1.43
C LEU A 137 -11.52 8.48 0.09
N ARG A 138 -10.22 8.62 -0.16
CA ARG A 138 -9.52 8.13 -1.35
C ARG A 138 -8.83 6.78 -1.14
N TYR A 139 -8.84 6.24 0.08
CA TYR A 139 -8.39 4.87 0.34
C TYR A 139 -9.26 3.85 -0.38
N ARG A 140 -8.63 2.79 -0.87
CA ARG A 140 -9.26 1.65 -1.51
C ARG A 140 -8.56 0.38 -1.06
N ILE A 141 -9.34 -0.68 -0.88
CA ILE A 141 -8.90 -2.06 -0.76
C ILE A 141 -9.56 -2.93 -1.84
N TYR A 142 -8.80 -3.86 -2.41
CA TYR A 142 -9.24 -4.89 -3.33
C TYR A 142 -8.55 -6.22 -3.00
N TYR A 143 -9.16 -7.31 -3.45
CA TYR A 143 -8.70 -8.68 -3.26
C TYR A 143 -8.42 -9.30 -4.62
N ARG A 144 -7.31 -10.02 -4.74
CA ARG A 144 -6.95 -10.71 -5.98
C ARG A 144 -7.97 -11.80 -6.27
N GLN A 145 -8.41 -11.88 -7.53
CA GLN A 145 -9.27 -12.96 -8.03
C GLN A 145 -8.45 -14.17 -8.46
#